data_AF-A0A970TTX3-F1
#
_entry.id   AF-A0A970TTX3-F1
#
_cell.length_a   1.000
_cell.length_b   1.000
_cell.length_c   1.000
_cell.angle_alpha   90.00
_cell.angle_beta   90.00
_cell.angle_gamma   90.00
#
_symmetry.space_group_name_H-M   'P 1'
#
loop_
_entity.id
_entity.type
_entity.pdbx_description
1 polymer ?
#
loop_
_entity_poly.entity_id
_entity_poly.type
_entity_poly.pdbx_seq_one_letter_code
_entity_poly.pdbx_strand_id
1 'polypeptide(L)' 'MGKVPDTPENMARCICGGCPSYPKEGGFYCAKGKSDKEITKRGCVCGDCPIFEEYGLADGYFCVDGMAE' A
#
# COMPACT_ATOMS: atom_id res chain seq x y z
N MET A 1 12.60 -8.61 4.25
CA MET A 1 11.26 -9.24 4.21
C MET A 1 10.31 -8.17 4.71
N GLY A 2 9.32 -7.73 3.93
CA GLY A 2 8.40 -6.69 4.39
C GLY A 2 7.56 -7.17 5.57
N LYS A 3 7.11 -6.24 6.41
CA LYS A 3 6.29 -6.54 7.61
C LYS A 3 4.93 -7.18 7.27
N VAL A 4 4.43 -6.95 6.05
CA VAL A 4 3.16 -7.48 5.55
C VAL A 4 3.41 -8.67 4.63
N PRO A 5 2.85 -9.86 4.91
CA PRO A 5 3.00 -11.02 4.03
C PRO A 5 2.12 -10.90 2.78
N ASP A 6 2.68 -11.26 1.62
CA ASP A 6 1.96 -11.30 0.34
C ASP A 6 1.06 -12.54 0.25
N THR A 7 -0.15 -12.44 0.79
CA THR A 7 -1.16 -13.50 0.78
C THR A 7 -2.42 -13.05 0.02
N PRO A 8 -3.20 -13.98 -0.57
CA PRO A 8 -4.46 -13.63 -1.22
C PRO A 8 -5.47 -13.00 -0.25
N GLU A 9 -5.45 -13.40 1.03
CA GLU A 9 -6.32 -12.85 2.07
C GLU A 9 -5.99 -11.37 2.36
N ASN A 10 -4.71 -11.03 2.52
CA ASN A 10 -4.31 -9.65 2.68
C ASN A 10 -4.57 -8.83 1.41
N MET A 11 -4.31 -9.39 0.23
CA MET A 11 -4.60 -8.70 -1.03
C MET A 11 -6.09 -8.38 -1.19
N ALA A 12 -6.99 -9.27 -0.75
CA ALA A 12 -8.43 -9.05 -0.79
C ALA A 12 -8.91 -7.91 0.14
N ARG A 13 -8.16 -7.62 1.21
CA ARG A 13 -8.43 -6.53 2.17
C ARG A 13 -7.82 -5.18 1.73
N CYS A 14 -7.05 -5.16 0.64
CA CYS A 14 -6.34 -3.98 0.18
C CYS A 14 -7.28 -2.93 -0.43
N ILE A 15 -7.18 -1.68 0.04
CA ILE A 15 -8.00 -0.56 -0.43
C ILE A 15 -7.26 0.42 -1.37
N CYS A 16 -6.04 0.08 -1.82
CA CYS A 16 -5.21 0.97 -2.63
C CYS A 16 -5.90 1.49 -3.90
N GLY A 17 -6.80 0.71 -4.51
CA GLY A 17 -7.53 1.12 -5.71
C GLY A 17 -8.42 2.35 -5.54
N GLY A 18 -8.83 2.67 -4.31
CA GLY A 18 -9.59 3.87 -3.95
C GLY A 18 -8.74 5.08 -3.57
N CYS A 19 -7.41 4.95 -3.54
CA CYS A 19 -6.52 6.01 -3.10
C CYS A 19 -6.48 7.18 -4.12
N PRO A 20 -6.49 8.46 -3.69
CA PRO A 20 -6.36 9.59 -4.61
C PRO A 20 -4.99 9.65 -5.30
N SER A 21 -3.97 9.03 -4.72
CA SER A 21 -2.63 8.85 -5.31
C SER A 21 -2.46 7.51 -6.05
N TYR A 22 -3.54 6.75 -6.29
CA TYR A 22 -3.45 5.45 -6.95
C TYR A 22 -2.97 5.59 -8.42
N PRO A 23 -1.91 4.88 -8.85
CA PRO A 23 -1.37 4.94 -10.23
C PRO A 23 -2.26 4.27 -11.29
N LYS A 24 -3.50 3.89 -10.94
CA LYS A 24 -4.48 3.19 -11.78
C LYS A 24 -4.06 1.77 -12.20
N GLU A 25 -3.02 1.21 -11.59
CA GLU A 25 -2.60 -0.18 -11.80
C GLU A 25 -1.90 -0.75 -10.56
N GLY A 26 -1.87 -2.07 -10.43
CA GLY A 26 -1.23 -2.74 -9.31
C GLY A 26 -2.01 -2.59 -8.01
N GLY A 27 -1.29 -2.58 -6.89
CA GLY A 27 -1.89 -2.48 -5.56
C GLY A 27 -1.07 -3.26 -4.54
N PHE A 28 -1.49 -3.18 -3.27
CA PHE A 28 -0.89 -3.93 -2.18
C PHE A 28 0.62 -3.69 -2.04
N TYR A 29 1.03 -2.44 -2.26
CA TYR A 29 2.44 -2.03 -2.34
C TYR A 29 3.20 -2.16 -1.01
N CYS A 30 2.50 -2.15 0.14
CA CYS A 30 3.11 -2.43 1.45
C CYS A 30 3.72 -3.83 1.55
N ALA A 31 3.22 -4.79 0.76
CA ALA A 31 3.73 -6.16 0.68
C ALA A 31 4.49 -6.44 -0.61
N LYS A 32 4.05 -5.86 -1.74
CA LYS A 32 4.59 -6.15 -3.09
C LYS A 32 5.70 -5.22 -3.56
N GLY A 33 5.91 -4.09 -2.90
CA GLY A 33 6.86 -3.06 -3.30
C GLY A 33 6.19 -1.90 -4.05
N LYS A 34 6.97 -0.86 -4.34
CA LYS A 34 6.49 0.37 -4.98
C LYS A 34 6.06 0.14 -6.44
N SER A 35 5.31 1.09 -6.98
CA SER A 35 4.98 1.13 -8.41
C SER A 35 6.19 1.56 -9.24
N ASP A 36 6.29 1.07 -10.47
CA ASP A 36 7.22 1.57 -11.48
C ASP A 36 6.81 2.92 -12.08
N LYS A 37 5.59 3.39 -11.81
CA LYS A 37 5.09 4.68 -12.31
C LYS A 37 5.50 5.82 -11.40
N GLU A 38 5.65 6.99 -12.02
CA GLU A 38 5.70 8.26 -11.28
C GLU A 38 4.32 8.57 -10.70
N ILE A 39 4.27 8.81 -9.38
CA ILE A 39 3.02 9.06 -8.64
C ILE A 39 3.08 10.44 -8.00
N THR A 40 2.07 11.25 -8.31
CA THR A 40 1.85 12.52 -7.59
C THR A 40 1.14 12.24 -6.27
N LYS A 41 1.72 12.67 -5.14
CA LYS A 41 1.11 12.56 -3.81
C LYS A 41 -0.06 13.55 -3.69
N ARG A 42 -1.30 13.06 -3.81
CA ARG A 42 -2.57 13.81 -3.71
C ARG A 42 -3.40 13.44 -2.48
N GLY A 43 -2.83 12.64 -1.57
CA GLY A 43 -3.49 12.03 -0.40
C GLY A 43 -3.27 10.50 -0.33
N CYS A 44 -3.34 9.91 0.85
CA CYS A 44 -3.24 8.46 1.07
C CYS A 44 -4.37 8.00 1.98
N VAL A 45 -5.07 6.94 1.58
CA VAL A 45 -6.04 6.22 2.44
C VAL A 45 -5.35 5.11 3.24
N CYS A 46 -4.03 5.20 3.37
CA CYS A 46 -3.20 4.10 3.85
C CYS A 46 -3.41 3.87 5.35
N GLY A 47 -3.61 4.94 6.13
CA GLY A 47 -3.95 4.85 7.54
C GLY A 47 -5.34 4.26 7.83
N ASP A 48 -6.26 4.31 6.87
CA ASP A 48 -7.59 3.69 6.97
C ASP A 48 -7.60 2.22 6.51
N CYS A 49 -6.46 1.71 6.04
CA CYS A 49 -6.36 0.35 5.53
C CYS A 49 -6.30 -0.65 6.70
N PRO A 50 -7.12 -1.72 6.72
CA PRO A 50 -7.10 -2.69 7.81
C PRO A 50 -5.75 -3.40 7.96
N ILE A 51 -5.00 -3.56 6.86
CA ILE A 51 -3.66 -4.13 6.86
C ILE A 51 -2.65 -3.18 7.52
N PHE A 52 -2.84 -1.87 7.35
CA PHE A 52 -1.96 -0.88 7.96
C PHE A 52 -2.03 -0.96 9.48
N GLU A 53 -3.26 -1.01 10.03
CA GLU A 53 -3.50 -1.13 11.46
C GLU A 53 -3.03 -2.48 12.01
N GLU A 54 -3.42 -3.60 11.38
CA GLU A 54 -3.12 -4.96 11.85
C GLU A 54 -1.62 -5.23 11.94
N TYR A 55 -0.84 -4.75 10.97
CA TYR A 55 0.61 -4.91 10.96
C TYR A 55 1.36 -3.72 11.60
N GLY A 56 0.64 -2.77 12.20
CA GLY A 56 1.21 -1.61 12.88
C GLY A 56 2.20 -0.86 12.00
N LEU A 57 1.79 -0.52 10.78
CA LEU A 57 2.59 0.27 9.87
C LEU A 57 2.58 1.74 10.33
N ALA A 58 3.66 2.48 10.07
CA ALA A 58 3.76 3.88 10.45
C ALA A 58 3.65 4.82 9.24
N ASP A 59 4.21 4.40 8.10
CA ASP A 59 4.31 5.22 6.90
C ASP A 59 3.21 4.91 5.89
N GLY A 60 2.74 5.94 5.18
CA GLY A 60 1.86 5.78 4.03
C GLY A 60 2.65 5.66 2.72
N TYR A 61 1.95 5.87 1.61
CA TYR A 61 2.53 6.06 0.28
C TYR A 61 3.46 4.94 -0.18
N PHE A 62 3.21 3.69 0.23
CA PHE A 62 3.99 2.52 -0.20
C PHE A 62 4.10 2.36 -1.73
N CYS A 63 3.12 2.90 -2.47
CA CYS A 63 3.18 2.96 -3.93
C CYS A 63 4.36 3.80 -4.47
N VAL A 64 4.89 4.72 -3.66
CA VAL A 64 6.04 5.59 -3.96
C VAL A 64 7.28 5.09 -3.21
N ASP A 65 7.14 4.91 -1.90
CA ASP A 65 8.27 4.76 -0.98
C ASP A 65 8.75 3.29 -0.86
N GLY A 66 7.91 2.32 -1.22
CA GLY A 66 8.25 0.88 -1.17
C GLY A 66 7.59 0.14 -0.02
N MET A 67 8.01 -1.12 0.21
CA MET A 67 7.45 -1.96 1.28
C MET A 67 7.73 -1.36 2.65
N ALA A 68 6.82 -1.58 3.61
CA ALA A 68 7.08 -1.22 5.00
C ALA A 68 8.19 -2.12 5.59
N GLU A 69 9.20 -1.50 6.22
CA GLU A 69 10.19 -2.19 7.05
C GLU A 69 9.67 -2.48 8.47
#